data_AF-A0A1M3SZY8-F1
#
_entry.id   AF-A0A1M3SZY8-F1
#
_cell.length_a   1.000
_cell.length_b   1.000
_cell.length_c   1.000
_cell.angle_alpha   90.00
_cell.angle_beta   90.00
_cell.angle_gamma   90.00
#
_symmetry.space_group_name_H-M   'P 1'
#
loop_
_entity.id
_entity.type
_entity.pdbx_description
1 polymer ?
#
loop_
_entity_poly.entity_id
_entity_poly.type
_entity_poly.pdbx_seq_one_letter_code
_entity_poly.pdbx_strand_id
1 'polypeptide(L)'
;MDELFLVKWLSVTQLSTPQGQYAFLQCLDNCRPDAVLPSAPYLETALPHLDPKTQSLTADDKIPTCRFCGGTMSTRVRAGDWINERPFSSGRRGGISSSRPFSRTRDGA
;
A
#
# COMPACT_ATOMS: atom_id res chain seq x y z
N MET A 1 4.83 -4.98 8.13
CA MET A 1 5.90 -5.76 8.79
C MET A 1 7.13 -4.88 8.83
N ASP A 2 7.79 -4.81 9.97
CA ASP A 2 9.00 -4.01 10.18
C ASP A 2 10.14 -4.48 9.25
N GLU A 3 11.05 -3.57 8.87
CA GLU A 3 12.08 -3.74 7.84
C GLU A 3 13.23 -4.68 8.23
N LEU A 4 13.07 -5.43 9.33
CA LEU A 4 14.01 -6.42 9.85
C LEU A 4 14.54 -7.42 8.80
N PHE A 5 13.81 -7.70 7.72
CA PHE A 5 14.26 -8.56 6.63
C PHE A 5 15.18 -7.88 5.59
N LEU A 6 15.12 -6.55 5.45
CA LEU A 6 16.01 -5.81 4.56
C LEU A 6 17.44 -5.75 5.11
N VAL A 7 17.58 -5.80 6.44
CA VAL A 7 18.88 -5.72 7.14
C VAL A 7 19.65 -7.04 7.04
N LYS A 8 19.03 -8.14 6.59
CA LYS A 8 19.66 -9.47 6.63
C LYS A 8 19.20 -10.34 5.43
N TRP A 9 19.96 -10.26 4.33
CA TRP A 9 20.11 -11.29 3.26
C TRP A 9 19.08 -11.44 2.14
N LEU A 10 18.01 -10.64 2.05
CA LEU A 10 17.04 -10.75 0.95
C LEU A 10 17.02 -9.49 0.07
N SER A 11 17.30 -9.68 -1.23
CA SER A 11 17.12 -8.62 -2.23
C SER A 11 15.66 -8.17 -2.26
N VAL A 12 15.40 -6.86 -2.38
CA VAL A 12 14.04 -6.25 -2.37
C VAL A 12 13.12 -6.89 -3.44
N THR A 13 13.69 -7.34 -4.55
CA THR A 13 13.01 -8.07 -5.63
C THR A 13 12.50 -9.46 -5.27
N GLN A 14 12.99 -10.06 -4.17
CA GLN A 14 12.59 -11.40 -3.72
C GLN A 14 11.75 -11.38 -2.44
N LEU A 15 11.50 -10.20 -1.87
CA LEU A 15 10.75 -10.08 -0.62
C LEU A 15 9.26 -9.87 -0.89
N SER A 16 8.50 -10.97 -0.95
CA SER A 16 7.04 -10.90 -0.84
C SER A 16 6.67 -10.85 0.63
N THR A 17 6.25 -9.69 1.15
CA THR A 17 5.66 -9.61 2.50
C THR A 17 4.14 -9.72 2.39
N PRO A 18 3.52 -10.87 2.74
CA PRO A 18 2.09 -11.08 2.54
C PRO A 18 1.21 -10.04 3.24
N GLN A 19 1.70 -9.47 4.34
CA GLN A 19 1.04 -8.43 5.14
C GLN A 19 1.27 -7.00 4.59
N GLY A 20 2.09 -6.85 3.55
CA GLY A 20 2.46 -5.58 2.95
C GLY A 20 3.74 -4.92 3.53
N GLN A 21 4.07 -3.72 3.06
CA GLN A 21 5.30 -2.98 3.36
C GLN A 21 4.98 -1.52 3.70
N TYR A 22 5.59 -1.00 4.76
CA TYR A 22 5.46 0.41 5.15
C TYR A 22 6.31 1.36 4.29
N ALA A 23 7.33 0.82 3.61
CA ALA A 23 8.22 1.56 2.71
C ALA A 23 7.51 2.13 1.47
N PHE A 24 6.28 1.69 1.18
CA PHE A 24 5.52 2.12 0.01
C PHE A 24 4.11 2.59 0.35
N LEU A 25 3.69 3.64 -0.34
CA LEU A 25 2.30 4.08 -0.41
C LEU A 25 1.68 3.59 -1.72
N GLN A 26 0.39 3.27 -1.70
CA GLN A 26 -0.40 2.86 -2.85
C GLN A 26 -1.66 3.73 -2.97
N CYS A 27 -2.11 3.93 -4.21
CA CYS A 27 -3.39 4.57 -4.49
C CYS A 27 -4.55 3.70 -3.97
N LEU A 28 -5.48 4.30 -3.21
CA LEU A 28 -6.65 3.60 -2.68
C LEU A 28 -7.67 3.24 -3.78
N ASP A 29 -7.75 4.05 -4.84
CA ASP A 29 -8.64 3.76 -5.98
C ASP A 29 -8.13 2.62 -6.85
N ASN A 30 -6.91 2.11 -6.59
CA ASN A 30 -6.26 1.09 -7.40
C ASN A 30 -6.28 1.43 -8.91
N CYS A 31 -6.17 2.73 -9.24
CA CYS A 31 -6.33 3.23 -10.60
C CYS A 31 -5.33 2.59 -11.58
N ARG A 32 -4.13 2.25 -11.10
CA ARG A 32 -3.10 1.52 -11.86
C ARG A 32 -2.24 0.63 -10.96
N PRO A 33 -1.64 -0.46 -11.49
CA PRO A 33 -0.72 -1.32 -10.75
C PRO A 33 0.56 -0.62 -10.28
N ASP A 34 1.03 0.36 -11.05
CA ASP A 34 2.24 1.15 -10.81
C ASP A 34 1.96 2.46 -10.05
N ALA A 35 0.74 2.67 -9.55
CA ALA A 35 0.36 3.82 -8.71
C ALA A 35 0.88 3.66 -7.27
N VAL A 36 2.21 3.62 -7.16
CA VAL A 36 2.95 3.27 -5.94
C VAL A 36 4.13 4.22 -5.82
N LEU A 37 4.42 4.67 -4.60
CA LEU A 37 5.54 5.57 -4.33
C LEU A 37 6.25 5.23 -3.02
N PRO A 38 7.55 5.56 -2.86
CA PRO A 38 8.26 5.37 -1.61
C PRO A 38 7.71 6.30 -0.53
N SER A 39 7.49 5.79 0.68
CA SER A 39 6.92 6.57 1.79
C SER A 39 7.92 7.52 2.44
N ALA A 40 9.22 7.19 2.44
CA ALA A 40 10.24 7.95 3.18
C ALA A 40 10.28 9.46 2.85
N PRO A 41 10.30 9.90 1.57
CA PRO A 41 10.32 11.34 1.27
C PRO A 41 9.07 12.10 1.76
N TYR A 42 7.92 11.42 1.78
CA TYR A 42 6.68 11.98 2.27
C TYR A 42 6.67 12.06 3.80
N LEU A 43 7.23 11.05 4.47
CA LEU A 43 7.39 11.06 5.92
C LEU A 43 8.35 12.16 6.37
N GLU A 44 9.53 12.27 5.74
CA GLU A 44 10.54 13.29 6.05
C GLU A 44 9.99 14.71 5.92
N THR A 45 9.14 14.95 4.91
CA THR A 45 8.51 16.26 4.70
C THR A 45 7.30 16.50 5.59
N ALA A 46 6.58 15.47 6.03
CA ALA A 46 5.43 15.59 6.92
C ALA A 46 5.80 15.72 8.40
N LEU A 47 6.89 15.07 8.84
CA LEU A 47 7.32 15.01 10.24
C LEU A 47 7.41 16.38 10.94
N PRO A 48 7.96 17.45 10.33
CA PRO A 48 8.01 18.77 10.96
C PRO A 48 6.65 19.42 11.19
N HIS A 49 5.60 18.94 10.51
CA HIS A 49 4.24 19.49 10.57
C HIS A 49 3.29 18.64 11.41
N LEU A 50 3.79 17.60 12.07
CA LEU A 50 3.01 16.74 12.94
C LEU A 50 2.79 17.43 14.29
N ASP A 51 1.54 17.62 14.69
CA ASP A 51 1.23 18.09 16.04
C ASP A 51 1.59 16.98 17.05
N PRO A 52 2.53 17.22 17.98
CA PRO A 52 2.97 16.19 18.92
C PRO A 52 1.87 15.72 19.87
N LYS A 53 0.82 16.53 20.12
CA LYS A 53 -0.27 16.18 21.02
C LYS A 53 -1.38 15.41 20.31
N THR A 54 -1.82 15.89 19.16
CA THR A 54 -2.96 15.30 18.43
C THR A 54 -2.54 14.24 17.42
N GLN A 55 -1.23 14.12 17.14
CA GLN A 55 -0.68 13.25 16.10
C GLN A 55 -1.33 13.51 14.72
N SER A 56 -1.83 14.72 14.52
CA SER A 56 -2.46 15.16 13.28
C SER A 56 -1.48 16.00 12.47
N LEU A 57 -1.51 15.80 11.16
CA LEU A 57 -0.70 16.59 10.24
C LEU A 57 -1.37 17.95 10.04
N THR A 58 -0.67 19.03 10.39
CA THR A 58 -1.21 20.39 10.32
C THR A 58 -1.14 21.01 8.92
N ALA A 59 -0.44 20.36 8.00
CA ALA A 59 -0.20 20.81 6.64
C ALA A 59 -0.83 19.81 5.64
N ASP A 60 -2.05 20.10 5.19
CA ASP A 60 -2.81 19.22 4.28
C ASP A 60 -2.12 19.02 2.92
N ASP A 61 -1.31 19.99 2.48
CA ASP A 61 -0.51 19.92 1.25
C ASP A 61 0.61 18.87 1.32
N LYS A 62 0.90 18.34 2.51
CA LYS A 62 1.86 17.25 2.72
C LYS A 62 1.21 15.86 2.66
N ILE A 63 -0.12 15.79 2.52
CA ILE A 63 -0.83 14.52 2.34
C ILE A 63 -0.62 14.04 0.89
N PRO A 64 -0.05 12.84 0.68
CA PRO A 64 0.23 12.33 -0.66
C PRO A 64 -1.04 12.07 -1.45
N THR A 65 -1.09 12.60 -2.67
CA THR A 65 -2.13 12.31 -3.66
C THR A 65 -1.54 11.51 -4.82
N CYS A 66 -2.38 10.67 -5.44
CA CYS A 66 -1.98 9.88 -6.58
C CYS A 66 -1.71 10.79 -7.78
N ARG A 67 -0.48 10.79 -8.29
CA ARG A 67 -0.11 11.56 -9.50
C ARG A 67 -0.90 11.20 -10.77
N PHE A 68 -1.64 10.08 -10.76
CA PHE A 68 -2.38 9.59 -11.92
C PHE A 68 -3.88 9.93 -11.88
N CYS A 69 -4.52 9.89 -10.71
CA CYS A 69 -5.96 10.15 -10.57
C CYS A 69 -6.31 11.23 -9.55
N GLY A 70 -5.34 11.76 -8.81
CA GLY A 70 -5.56 12.69 -7.68
C GLY A 70 -6.09 12.02 -6.41
N GLY A 71 -6.39 10.72 -6.44
CA GLY A 71 -6.96 9.99 -5.30
C GLY A 71 -6.01 9.86 -4.12
N THR A 72 -6.58 9.58 -2.94
CA THR A 72 -5.83 9.42 -1.70
C THR A 72 -4.88 8.22 -1.76
N MET A 73 -3.70 8.38 -1.16
CA MET A 73 -2.73 7.31 -1.01
C MET A 73 -2.64 6.84 0.44
N SER A 74 -2.39 5.55 0.63
CA SER A 74 -2.23 4.92 1.94
C SER A 74 -1.05 3.96 1.93
N THR A 75 -0.53 3.62 3.11
CA THR A 75 0.48 2.58 3.27
C THR A 75 0.04 1.27 2.63
N ARG A 76 0.98 0.60 1.96
CA ARG A 76 0.75 -0.70 1.28
C ARG A 76 0.77 -1.83 2.32
N VAL A 77 -0.16 -1.80 3.26
CA VAL A 77 -0.35 -2.86 4.25
C VAL A 77 -1.77 -3.42 4.15
N ARG A 78 -1.95 -4.69 4.50
CA ARG A 78 -3.28 -5.30 4.57
C ARG A 78 -4.01 -4.71 5.77
N ALA A 79 -4.76 -3.63 5.54
CA ALA A 79 -5.63 -2.99 6.52
C ALA A 79 -7.11 -2.95 6.08
N GLY A 80 -7.42 -3.48 4.89
CA GLY A 80 -8.78 -3.60 4.33
C GLY A 80 -8.78 -4.02 2.86
N ASP A 81 -9.95 -3.99 2.22
CA ASP A 81 -10.19 -4.52 0.86
C ASP A 81 -9.57 -3.68 -0.28
N TRP A 82 -8.95 -2.55 0.06
CA TRP A 82 -8.32 -1.63 -0.89
C TRP A 82 -6.86 -1.98 -1.24
N ILE A 83 -6.28 -3.03 -0.63
CA ILE A 83 -4.91 -3.42 -0.95
C ILE A 83 -4.79 -3.93 -2.40
N ASN A 84 -3.78 -3.43 -3.12
CA ASN A 84 -3.47 -4.00 -4.43
C ASN A 84 -2.80 -5.38 -4.24
N GLU A 85 -3.53 -6.46 -4.50
CA GLU A 85 -2.99 -7.82 -4.34
C GLU A 85 -2.01 -8.23 -5.46
N ARG A 86 -2.00 -7.54 -6.61
CA ARG A 86 -1.26 -7.96 -7.81
C ARG A 86 0.25 -8.19 -7.55
N PRO A 87 0.97 -7.32 -6.80
CA PRO A 87 2.39 -7.51 -6.51
C PRO A 87 2.70 -8.73 -5.62
N PHE A 88 1.73 -9.26 -4.88
CA PHE A 88 1.91 -10.37 -3.94
C PHE A 88 1.50 -11.73 -4.52
N SER A 89 1.00 -11.75 -5.75
CA SER A 89 0.47 -12.96 -6.39
C SER A 89 1.55 -14.02 -6.67
N SER A 90 2.81 -13.61 -6.85
CA SER A 90 3.94 -14.51 -7.10
C SER A 90 4.38 -15.32 -5.86
N GLY A 91 4.14 -14.79 -4.65
CA GLY A 91 4.45 -15.45 -3.37
C GLY A 91 3.38 -16.45 -2.90
N ARG A 92 2.21 -16.50 -3.55
CA ARG A 92 1.09 -17.39 -3.20
C ARG A 92 1.22 -18.84 -3.72
N ARG A 93 2.25 -19.16 -4.52
CA ARG A 93 2.42 -20.49 -5.18
C ARG A 93 2.77 -21.67 -4.25
N GLY A 94 2.53 -21.56 -2.95
CA GLY A 94 2.62 -22.67 -1.99
C GLY A 94 1.29 -23.01 -1.28
N GLY A 95 0.18 -22.34 -1.61
CA GLY A 95 -1.13 -22.56 -0.98
C GLY A 95 -2.09 -23.23 -1.96
N ILE A 96 -2.63 -24.39 -1.58
CA ILE A 96 -3.60 -25.18 -2.34
C ILE A 96 -4.73 -24.31 -2.88
N SER A 97 -4.90 -24.39 -4.20
CA SER A 97 -6.00 -23.83 -4.98
C SER A 97 -7.35 -24.31 -4.44
N SER A 98 -8.24 -23.38 -4.09
CA SER A 98 -9.65 -23.54 -4.44
C SER A 98 -10.18 -22.22 -5.00
N SER A 99 -10.47 -22.29 -6.29
CA SER A 99 -10.95 -21.23 -7.15
C SER A 99 -12.43 -20.96 -6.93
N ARG A 100 -12.80 -19.70 -6.73
CA ARG A 100 -14.08 -19.16 -7.20
C ARG A 100 -13.88 -17.75 -7.73
N PRO A 101 -14.21 -17.47 -9.01
CA PRO A 101 -14.26 -16.09 -9.49
C PRO A 101 -15.47 -15.37 -8.89
N PHE A 102 -15.24 -14.16 -8.37
CA PHE A 102 -16.29 -13.27 -7.89
C PHE A 102 -16.99 -12.63 -9.10
N SER A 103 -18.04 -13.27 -9.59
CA SER A 103 -18.98 -12.68 -10.54
C SER A 103 -19.92 -11.75 -9.78
N ARG A 104 -19.79 -10.44 -10.00
CA ARG A 104 -20.73 -9.43 -9.47
C ARG A 104 -21.80 -9.18 -10.53
N THR A 105 -22.86 -10.01 -10.57
CA THR A 105 -24.14 -9.58 -11.14
C THR A 105 -24.80 -8.64 -10.15
N ARG A 106 -25.13 -7.44 -10.62
CA ARG A 106 -25.85 -6.42 -9.86
C ARG A 106 -27.26 -6.39 -10.48
N ASP A 107 -28.19 -7.11 -9.85
CA ASP A 107 -29.62 -6.95 -10.13
C ASP A 107 -30.11 -5.65 -9.51
N GLY A 108 -30.99 -4.94 -10.22
CA GLY A 108 -31.85 -3.92 -9.63
C GLY A 108 -32.11 -2.67 -10.49
N ALA A 109 -32.99 -2.80 -11.48
CA ALA A 109 -34.03 -1.82 -11.82
C ALA A 109 -35.24 -2.56 -12.38
#